data_AF-A0A1T0CHA7-F1
#
_entry.id   AF-A0A1T0CHA7-F1
#
_cell.length_a   1.000
_cell.length_b   1.000
_cell.length_c   1.000
_cell.angle_alpha   90.00
_cell.angle_beta   90.00
_cell.angle_gamma   90.00
#
_symmetry.space_group_name_H-M   'P 1'
#
loop_
_entity.id
_entity.type
_entity.pdbx_description
1 polymer ?
#
loop_
_entity_poly.entity_id
_entity_poly.type
_entity_poly.pdbx_seq_one_letter_code
_entity_poly.pdbx_strand_id
1 'polypeptide(L)'
;MAKKQNRRVVLTVQPELDSILDDIATIKNQPKARVIVEILENAKPVLSAIAQMLKQADNAEKAYQHALKLSHTVNVETGNIHKQMINSLNQIEMDLERDKL
;
A
#
# COMPACT_ATOMS: atom_id res chain seq x y z
N MET A 1 -30.16 3.59 -10.59
CA MET A 1 -28.91 3.31 -11.31
C MET A 1 -28.35 1.98 -10.80
N ALA A 2 -28.23 0.95 -11.63
CA ALA A 2 -27.69 -0.33 -11.19
C ALA A 2 -26.20 -0.18 -10.84
N LYS A 3 -25.83 -0.49 -9.60
CA LYS A 3 -24.44 -0.41 -9.12
C LYS A 3 -23.63 -1.46 -9.88
N LYS A 4 -22.78 -1.03 -10.81
CA LYS A 4 -21.90 -1.91 -11.59
C LYS A 4 -21.04 -2.72 -10.60
N GLN A 5 -21.22 -4.03 -10.57
CA GLN A 5 -20.47 -4.89 -9.65
C GLN A 5 -18.98 -4.84 -10.00
N ASN A 6 -18.13 -4.66 -8.98
CA ASN A 6 -16.68 -4.67 -9.17
C ASN A 6 -16.24 -6.05 -9.67
N ARG A 7 -15.33 -6.07 -10.65
CA ARG A 7 -14.77 -7.31 -11.19
C ARG A 7 -14.00 -8.04 -10.08
N ARG A 8 -14.32 -9.31 -9.84
CA ARG A 8 -13.56 -10.16 -8.91
C ARG A 8 -12.20 -10.48 -9.54
N VAL A 9 -11.14 -10.37 -8.74
CA VAL A 9 -9.79 -10.78 -9.12
C VAL A 9 -9.39 -11.91 -8.19
N VAL A 10 -9.01 -13.05 -8.78
CA VAL A 10 -8.44 -14.16 -8.03
C VAL A 10 -6.94 -13.92 -7.96
N LEU A 11 -6.38 -13.93 -6.75
CA LEU A 11 -4.97 -13.67 -6.50
C LEU A 11 -4.33 -14.93 -5.92
N THR A 12 -3.16 -15.28 -6.46
CA THR A 12 -2.27 -16.28 -5.90
C THR A 12 -1.03 -15.55 -5.41
N VAL A 13 -0.72 -15.72 -4.13
CA VAL A 13 0.44 -15.10 -3.47
C VAL A 13 1.41 -16.18 -3.03
N GLN A 14 2.69 -15.83 -2.94
CA GLN A 14 3.71 -16.74 -2.44
C GLN A 14 3.51 -17.00 -0.93
N PRO A 15 3.90 -18.17 -0.41
CA PRO A 15 3.62 -18.55 0.99
C PRO A 15 4.13 -17.55 2.03
N GLU A 16 5.32 -16.98 1.81
CA GLU A 16 5.90 -15.98 2.71
C GLU A 16 5.03 -14.71 2.79
N LEU A 17 4.57 -14.21 1.64
CA LEU A 17 3.69 -13.05 1.58
C LEU A 17 2.30 -13.36 2.17
N ASP A 18 1.79 -14.57 1.97
CA ASP A 18 0.51 -14.99 2.55
C ASP A 18 0.54 -14.95 4.08
N SER A 19 1.63 -15.44 4.68
CA SER A 19 1.86 -15.40 6.13
C SER A 19 1.86 -13.97 6.65
N ILE A 20 2.60 -13.06 5.99
CA ILE A 20 2.64 -11.63 6.38
C ILE A 20 1.23 -11.02 6.31
N LEU A 21 0.47 -11.32 5.26
CA LEU A 21 -0.88 -10.81 5.09
C LEU A 21 -1.85 -11.35 6.15
N ASP A 22 -1.68 -12.60 6.61
CA ASP A 22 -2.45 -13.18 7.70
C ASP A 22 -2.13 -12.55 9.05
N ASP A 23 -0.86 -12.28 9.34
CA ASP A 23 -0.45 -11.58 10.56
C ASP A 23 -1.07 -10.18 10.61
N ILE A 24 -0.98 -9.43 9.50
CA ILE A 24 -1.58 -8.09 9.40
C ILE A 24 -3.11 -8.15 9.54
N ALA A 25 -3.76 -9.14 8.95
CA ALA A 25 -5.21 -9.33 9.06
C ALA A 25 -5.64 -9.60 10.51
N THR A 26 -4.86 -10.44 11.21
CA THR A 26 -5.07 -10.75 12.62
C THR A 26 -4.87 -9.53 13.50
N ILE A 27 -3.76 -8.80 13.31
CA ILE A 27 -3.42 -7.59 14.08
C ILE A 27 -4.48 -6.49 13.88
N LYS A 28 -4.91 -6.25 12.63
CA LYS A 28 -5.93 -5.24 12.31
C LYS A 28 -7.36 -5.72 12.56
N ASN A 29 -7.54 -6.96 13.01
CA ASN A 29 -8.84 -7.62 13.22
C ASN A 29 -9.82 -7.43 12.04
N GLN A 30 -9.35 -7.69 10.82
CA GLN A 30 -10.15 -7.57 9.61
C GLN A 30 -9.86 -8.67 8.59
N PRO A 31 -10.80 -9.00 7.69
CA PRO A 31 -10.57 -10.02 6.67
C PRO A 31 -9.35 -9.71 5.80
N LYS A 32 -8.49 -10.71 5.57
CA LYS A 32 -7.27 -10.60 4.73
C LYS A 32 -7.53 -9.95 3.37
N ALA A 33 -8.65 -10.29 2.71
CA ALA A 33 -9.04 -9.65 1.45
C ALA A 33 -9.23 -8.13 1.56
N ARG A 34 -9.74 -7.63 2.70
CA ARG A 34 -9.91 -6.20 2.94
C ARG A 34 -8.56 -5.52 3.17
N VAL A 35 -7.65 -6.15 3.90
CA VAL A 35 -6.26 -5.70 4.09
C VAL A 35 -5.56 -5.54 2.73
N ILE A 36 -5.65 -6.57 1.88
CA ILE A 36 -5.03 -6.56 0.55
C ILE A 36 -5.59 -5.40 -0.29
N VAL A 37 -6.91 -5.22 -0.30
CA VAL A 37 -7.53 -4.11 -1.01
C VAL A 37 -7.04 -2.77 -0.46
N GLU A 38 -7.06 -2.56 0.86
CA GLU A 38 -6.60 -1.32 1.49
C GLU A 38 -5.14 -0.98 1.11
N ILE A 39 -4.24 -1.96 1.15
CA ILE A 39 -2.85 -1.79 0.73
C ILE A 39 -2.77 -1.40 -0.75
N LEU A 40 -3.50 -2.08 -1.62
CA LEU A 40 -3.53 -1.77 -3.06
C LEU A 40 -4.15 -0.40 -3.34
N GLU A 41 -5.13 0.04 -2.55
CA GLU A 41 -5.71 1.38 -2.65
C GLU A 41 -4.71 2.45 -2.26
N ASN A 42 -3.95 2.25 -1.18
CA ASN A 42 -2.86 3.14 -0.78
C ASN A 42 -1.74 3.16 -1.81
N ALA A 43 -1.48 2.04 -2.50
CA ALA A 43 -0.50 1.94 -3.58
C ALA A 43 -0.96 2.55 -4.91
N LYS A 44 -2.23 2.98 -5.07
CA LYS A 44 -2.76 3.54 -6.33
C LYS A 44 -1.88 4.61 -6.97
N PRO A 45 -1.32 5.61 -6.24
CA PRO A 45 -0.48 6.64 -6.85
C PRO A 45 0.77 6.04 -7.52
N VAL A 46 1.42 5.10 -6.83
CA VAL A 46 2.63 4.41 -7.31
C VAL A 46 2.29 3.51 -8.50
N LEU A 47 1.23 2.70 -8.41
CA LEU A 47 0.78 1.84 -9.49
C LEU A 47 0.39 2.64 -10.74
N SER A 48 -0.23 3.81 -10.57
CA SER A 48 -0.57 4.74 -11.66
C SER A 48 0.69 5.28 -12.33
N ALA A 49 1.67 5.73 -11.55
CA ALA A 49 2.95 6.21 -12.07
C ALA A 49 3.71 5.12 -12.85
N ILE A 50 3.74 3.89 -12.33
CA ILE A 50 4.33 2.73 -13.03
C ILE A 50 3.60 2.46 -14.35
N ALA A 51 2.27 2.44 -14.34
CA ALA A 51 1.49 2.22 -15.57
C ALA A 51 1.73 3.32 -16.61
N GLN A 52 1.85 4.58 -16.19
CA GLN A 52 2.20 5.70 -17.07
C GLN A 52 3.64 5.59 -17.62
N MET A 53 4.58 5.14 -16.79
CA MET A 53 5.96 4.87 -17.21
C MET A 53 6.02 3.80 -18.28
N LEU A 54 5.37 2.65 -18.05
CA LEU A 54 5.38 1.54 -19.00
C LEU A 54 4.73 1.93 -20.33
N LYS A 55 3.67 2.74 -20.31
CA LYS A 55 3.07 3.31 -21.52
C LYS A 55 4.00 4.26 -22.27
N GLN A 56 4.93 4.92 -21.58
CA GLN A 56 5.86 5.88 -22.16
C GLN A 56 7.23 5.28 -22.46
N ALA A 57 7.56 4.10 -21.93
CA ALA A 57 8.83 3.40 -22.13
C ALA A 57 8.98 2.83 -23.55
N ASP A 58 7.92 2.83 -24.35
CA ASP A 58 8.00 2.73 -25.81
C ASP A 58 8.74 3.94 -26.45
N ASN A 59 9.10 4.96 -25.64
CA ASN A 59 9.93 6.12 -25.96
C ASN A 59 10.99 6.31 -24.84
N ALA A 60 12.14 5.64 -24.97
CA ALA A 60 13.18 5.47 -23.94
C ALA A 60 13.61 6.75 -23.16
N GLU A 61 13.67 7.92 -23.82
CA GLU A 61 14.01 9.20 -23.19
C GLU A 61 13.02 9.62 -22.09
N LYS A 62 11.73 9.37 -22.30
CA LYS A 62 10.68 9.69 -21.32
C LYS A 62 10.69 8.74 -20.14
N ALA A 63 11.06 7.47 -20.36
CA ALA A 63 11.14 6.46 -19.30
C ALA A 63 12.13 6.89 -18.20
N TYR A 64 13.28 7.43 -18.58
CA TYR A 64 14.31 7.88 -17.64
C TYR A 64 13.83 9.05 -16.79
N GLN A 65 13.25 10.08 -17.40
CA GLN A 65 12.72 11.24 -16.69
C GLN A 65 11.56 10.88 -15.76
N HIS A 66 10.74 9.89 -16.14
CA HIS A 66 9.70 9.39 -15.27
C HIS A 66 10.23 8.51 -14.13
N ALA A 67 11.27 7.71 -14.34
CA ALA A 67 11.90 6.93 -13.27
C ALA A 67 12.48 7.84 -12.17
N LEU A 68 13.08 8.97 -12.56
CA LEU A 68 13.53 10.01 -11.64
C LEU A 68 12.37 10.59 -10.81
N LYS A 69 11.24 10.91 -11.45
CA LYS A 69 10.03 11.40 -10.76
C LYS A 69 9.44 10.33 -9.83
N LEU A 70 9.40 9.07 -10.27
CA LEU A 70 8.92 7.96 -9.45
C LEU A 70 9.79 7.79 -8.21
N SER A 71 11.11 7.79 -8.35
CA SER A 71 12.05 7.73 -7.22
C SER A 71 11.79 8.85 -6.22
N HIS A 72 11.59 10.08 -6.70
CA HIS A 72 11.23 11.20 -5.83
C HIS A 72 9.90 10.98 -5.10
N THR A 73 8.84 10.58 -5.82
CA THR A 73 7.52 10.30 -5.22
C THR A 73 7.59 9.16 -4.20
N VAL A 74 8.27 8.05 -4.51
CA VAL A 74 8.44 6.92 -3.60
C VAL A 74 9.18 7.35 -2.33
N ASN A 75 10.21 8.17 -2.44
CA ASN A 75 10.93 8.69 -1.27
C ASN A 75 10.05 9.60 -0.40
N VAL A 76 9.26 10.48 -1.01
CA VAL A 76 8.30 11.33 -0.28
C VAL A 76 7.25 10.49 0.43
N GLU A 77 6.65 9.52 -0.27
CA GLU A 77 5.63 8.64 0.32
C GLU A 77 6.20 7.75 1.41
N THR A 78 7.41 7.23 1.25
CA THR A 78 8.11 6.49 2.31
C THR A 78 8.31 7.36 3.56
N GLY A 79 8.66 8.63 3.39
CA GLY A 79 8.74 9.59 4.48
C GLY A 79 7.39 9.83 5.18
N ASN A 80 6.29 9.88 4.41
CA ASN A 80 4.94 10.01 4.97
C ASN A 80 4.51 8.76 5.73
N ILE A 81 4.80 7.57 5.18
CA ILE A 81 4.55 6.28 5.83
C ILE A 81 5.33 6.19 7.15
N HIS A 82 6.61 6.60 7.17
CA HIS A 82 7.39 6.65 8.41
C HIS A 82 6.74 7.54 9.47
N LYS A 83 6.24 8.72 9.09
CA LYS A 83 5.52 9.60 10.01
C LYS A 83 4.25 8.96 10.54
N GLN A 84 3.45 8.34 9.67
CA GLN A 84 2.22 7.65 10.07
C GLN A 84 2.52 6.48 11.02
N MET A 85 3.57 5.71 10.74
CA MET A 85 4.00 4.61 11.60
C MET A 85 4.43 5.08 12.98
N ILE A 86 5.24 6.15 13.06
CA ILE A 86 5.62 6.77 14.35
C ILE A 86 4.38 7.19 15.14
N ASN A 87 3.41 7.83 14.47
CA ASN A 87 2.18 8.24 15.13
C ASN A 87 1.36 7.04 15.64
N SER A 88 1.28 5.95 14.86
CA SER A 88 0.61 4.73 15.29
C SER A 88 1.32 4.05 16.47
N LEU A 89 2.65 4.05 16.51
CA LEU A 89 3.43 3.52 17.63
C LEU A 89 3.18 4.32 18.91
N ASN A 90 3.21 5.64 18.83
CA ASN A 90 2.91 6.51 19.98
C ASN A 90 1.47 6.28 20.49
N GLN A 91 0.51 6.05 19.60
CA GLN A 91 -0.86 5.74 20.00
C GLN A 91 -0.96 4.42 20.77
N ILE A 92 -0.28 3.38 20.28
CA ILE A 92 -0.22 2.07 20.95
C ILE A 92 0.42 2.21 22.34
N GLU A 93 1.50 2.99 22.46
CA GLU A 93 2.15 3.25 23.76
C GLU A 93 1.19 3.91 24.75
N MET A 94 0.48 4.96 24.34
CA MET A 94 -0.52 5.63 25.18
C MET A 94 -1.66 4.70 25.61
N ASP A 95 -2.12 3.82 24.71
CA ASP A 95 -3.18 2.85 25.01
C ASP A 95 -2.69 1.80 26.04
N LEU A 96 -1.44 1.33 25.90
CA LEU A 96 -0.80 0.42 26.86
C LEU A 96 -0.57 1.07 28.23
N GLU A 97 -0.33 2.38 28.29
CA GLU A 97 -0.23 3.12 29.56
C GLU A 97 -1.60 3.32 30.22
N ARG A 98 -2.66 3.54 29.44
CA ARG A 98 -4.04 3.64 29.96
C ARG A 98 -4.53 2.33 30.57
N ASP A 99 -4.20 1.19 29.98
CA ASP A 99 -4.66 -0.13 30.46
C ASP A 99 -3.95 -0.60 31.74
N LYS A 100 -2.91 0.12 32.20
CA LYS A 100 -2.19 -0.15 33.45
C LYS A 100 -2.74 0.62 34.67
N LEU A 101 -3.68 1.54 34.48
CA LEU A 101 -4.35 2.33 35.52
C LEU A 101 -5.74 1.77 35.86
#